data_AF-A0A4V6RRY5-F1
#
_entry.id   AF-A0A4V6RRY5-F1
#
_cell.length_a   1.000
_cell.length_b   1.000
_cell.length_c   1.000
_cell.angle_alpha   90.00
_cell.angle_beta   90.00
_cell.angle_gamma   90.00
#
_symmetry.space_group_name_H-M   'P 1'
#
loop_
_entity.id
_entity.type
_entity.pdbx_description
1 polymer ?
#
loop_
_entity_poly.entity_id
_entity_poly.type
_entity_poly.pdbx_seq_one_letter_code
_entity_poly.pdbx_strand_id
1 'polypeptide(L)'
;MPLSSRLELPYLEPAQAQKHVTHNEALRKLDMLVQLSVQGFNENTPPALPVTGQVFALGTAPTGDWAGQADMLALREDTGWTFSAPQPGWSATLAGSAEQRIWDGTAWRIVAGQSQNLDGLGVNTSSDATNRLAVSAPATLLTHEGADHRLILNKAGAGNTASVLFQSGWSGHAEMGLAGSTGFSVKVSPNGTTWTQALTIDPATGNVAAPAGLTVSGKTAYHRGNLLGGVAQTGGQPTGAVIERGQNANGAYVRFADGTQICSKNFALFGQDINVAYGSFGQYRSANLMAGQATLPAEFAGVAATDVAYTLMAYISNYSVGMLIGGSGDINNFPSTLYVVSPIALTERTIHVRCLAVGRWF
;
A
#
# COMPACT_ATOMS: atom_id res chain seq x y z
N MET A 1 -41.28 -52.74 -45.40
CA MET A 1 -41.96 -51.86 -44.44
C MET A 1 -41.26 -50.52 -44.47
N PRO A 2 -41.99 -49.41 -44.63
CA PRO A 2 -41.38 -48.08 -44.59
C PRO A 2 -40.90 -47.75 -43.15
N LEU A 3 -39.79 -47.01 -43.05
CA LEU A 3 -39.12 -46.66 -41.80
C LEU A 3 -39.14 -45.13 -41.60
N SER A 4 -38.95 -44.65 -40.37
CA SER A 4 -38.72 -43.24 -40.11
C SER A 4 -37.35 -42.77 -40.61
N SER A 5 -37.23 -41.47 -40.88
CA SER A 5 -36.11 -40.89 -41.63
C SER A 5 -34.81 -40.76 -40.83
N ARG A 6 -34.87 -40.79 -39.49
CA ARG A 6 -33.70 -40.59 -38.61
C ARG A 6 -33.30 -41.83 -37.80
N LEU A 7 -34.26 -42.45 -37.12
CA LEU A 7 -34.04 -43.56 -36.18
C LEU A 7 -34.50 -44.91 -36.75
N GLU A 8 -34.89 -44.96 -38.02
CA GLU A 8 -35.30 -46.19 -38.70
C GLU A 8 -36.46 -46.94 -37.99
N LEU A 9 -37.39 -46.20 -37.37
CA LEU A 9 -38.53 -46.77 -36.65
C LEU A 9 -39.53 -47.40 -37.64
N PRO A 10 -39.93 -48.67 -37.44
CA PRO A 10 -40.89 -49.32 -38.33
C PRO A 10 -42.28 -48.70 -38.28
N TYR A 11 -42.84 -48.36 -39.44
CA TYR A 11 -44.23 -47.92 -39.54
C TYR A 11 -45.21 -49.11 -39.58
N LEU A 12 -46.43 -48.88 -39.09
CA LEU A 12 -47.54 -49.82 -39.23
C LEU A 12 -48.03 -49.87 -40.68
N GLU A 13 -48.19 -51.08 -41.22
CA GLU A 13 -48.73 -51.33 -42.55
C GLU A 13 -50.25 -51.00 -42.61
N PRO A 14 -50.79 -50.66 -43.79
CA PRO A 14 -52.21 -50.35 -43.98
C PRO A 14 -53.13 -51.55 -43.64
N ALA A 15 -54.44 -51.28 -43.50
CA ALA A 15 -55.56 -52.26 -43.41
C ALA A 15 -56.15 -52.64 -42.02
N GLN A 16 -55.82 -51.96 -40.91
CA GLN A 16 -56.58 -52.07 -39.64
C GLN A 16 -57.22 -50.74 -39.20
N ALA A 17 -58.41 -50.44 -39.73
CA ALA A 17 -59.27 -49.32 -39.31
C ALA A 17 -58.55 -47.94 -39.23
N GLN A 18 -57.64 -47.67 -40.17
CA GLN A 18 -56.88 -46.42 -40.29
C GLN A 18 -56.00 -46.02 -39.07
N LYS A 19 -55.82 -46.88 -38.06
CA LYS A 19 -54.96 -46.59 -36.89
C LYS A 19 -53.49 -46.31 -37.25
N HIS A 20 -53.02 -46.88 -38.36
CA HIS A 20 -51.67 -46.66 -38.90
C HIS A 20 -51.40 -45.17 -39.21
N VAL A 21 -52.43 -44.39 -39.58
CA VAL A 21 -52.27 -42.96 -39.88
C VAL A 21 -51.82 -42.19 -38.64
N THR A 22 -52.61 -42.25 -37.57
CA THR A 22 -52.32 -41.51 -36.33
C THR A 22 -51.07 -42.04 -35.62
N HIS A 23 -50.81 -43.34 -35.68
CA HIS A 23 -49.64 -43.93 -35.04
C HIS A 23 -48.33 -43.59 -35.79
N ASN A 24 -48.32 -43.69 -37.12
CA ASN A 24 -47.12 -43.35 -37.90
C ASN A 24 -46.83 -41.85 -37.82
N GLU A 25 -47.85 -40.99 -37.70
CA GLU A 25 -47.65 -39.56 -37.41
C GLU A 25 -46.98 -39.34 -36.04
N ALA A 26 -47.39 -40.09 -35.01
CA ALA A 26 -46.74 -40.05 -33.70
C ALA A 26 -45.29 -40.53 -33.76
N LEU A 27 -45.00 -41.59 -34.54
CA LEU A 27 -43.63 -42.08 -34.76
C LEU A 27 -42.76 -41.05 -35.48
N ARG A 28 -43.27 -40.35 -36.50
CA ARG A 28 -42.54 -39.25 -37.17
C ARG A 28 -42.20 -38.11 -36.22
N LYS A 29 -43.16 -37.70 -35.39
CA LYS A 29 -42.91 -36.69 -34.34
C LYS A 29 -41.85 -37.16 -33.36
N LEU A 30 -41.90 -38.42 -32.94
CA LEU A 30 -40.92 -39.00 -32.01
C LEU A 30 -39.52 -39.11 -32.63
N ASP A 31 -39.43 -39.51 -33.90
CA ASP A 31 -38.19 -39.60 -34.69
C ASP A 31 -37.45 -38.26 -34.80
N MET A 32 -38.21 -37.17 -34.95
CA MET A 32 -37.68 -35.82 -34.98
C MET A 32 -37.18 -35.35 -33.61
N LEU A 33 -37.94 -35.63 -32.54
CA LEU A 33 -37.71 -35.04 -31.21
C LEU A 33 -36.72 -35.80 -30.34
N VAL A 34 -36.62 -37.12 -30.51
CA VAL A 34 -35.68 -37.94 -29.74
C VAL A 34 -34.25 -37.60 -30.17
N GLN A 35 -33.42 -37.22 -29.20
CA GLN A 35 -32.05 -36.73 -29.44
C GLN A 35 -32.03 -35.65 -30.54
N LEU A 36 -32.95 -34.67 -30.44
CA LEU A 36 -33.13 -33.60 -31.42
C LEU A 36 -31.78 -32.95 -31.76
N SER A 37 -31.32 -33.21 -32.98
CA SER A 37 -30.09 -32.66 -33.56
C SER A 37 -30.47 -31.88 -34.80
N VAL A 38 -30.26 -30.57 -34.75
CA VAL A 38 -30.61 -29.63 -35.82
C VAL A 38 -29.38 -29.24 -36.62
N GLN A 39 -29.54 -28.99 -37.91
CA GLN A 39 -28.45 -28.53 -38.79
C GLN A 39 -28.13 -27.05 -38.60
N GLY A 40 -29.07 -26.27 -38.07
CA GLY A 40 -28.93 -24.84 -37.81
C GLY A 40 -30.07 -24.32 -36.94
N PHE A 41 -29.81 -23.18 -36.30
CA PHE A 41 -30.79 -22.44 -35.50
C PHE A 41 -31.09 -21.09 -36.16
N ASN A 42 -32.35 -20.67 -36.11
CA ASN A 42 -32.84 -19.44 -36.72
C ASN A 42 -32.67 -19.42 -38.25
N GLU A 43 -32.75 -20.58 -38.89
CA GLU A 43 -32.64 -20.71 -40.34
C GLU A 43 -33.92 -20.23 -41.03
N ASN A 44 -33.79 -19.36 -42.03
CA ASN A 44 -34.96 -18.79 -42.73
C ASN A 44 -35.06 -19.25 -44.19
N THR A 45 -34.07 -19.97 -44.71
CA THR A 45 -34.05 -20.38 -46.12
C THR A 45 -33.76 -21.87 -46.20
N PRO A 46 -34.63 -22.67 -46.86
CA PRO A 46 -34.37 -24.09 -47.04
C PRO A 46 -33.07 -24.32 -47.83
N PRO A 47 -32.28 -25.35 -47.49
CA PRO A 47 -31.11 -25.72 -48.27
C PRO A 47 -31.48 -26.03 -49.71
N ALA A 48 -30.61 -25.68 -50.67
CA ALA A 48 -30.83 -26.00 -52.08
C ALA A 48 -30.88 -27.51 -52.35
N LEU A 49 -30.19 -28.32 -51.52
CA LEU A 49 -30.14 -29.78 -51.60
C LEU A 49 -30.40 -30.37 -50.21
N PRO A 50 -31.66 -30.41 -49.74
CA PRO A 50 -31.98 -30.92 -48.42
C PRO A 50 -31.90 -32.45 -48.39
N VAL A 51 -31.27 -33.00 -47.35
CA VAL A 51 -31.12 -34.45 -47.16
C VAL A 51 -32.21 -34.98 -46.23
N THR A 52 -32.86 -36.09 -46.59
CA THR A 52 -33.85 -36.76 -45.73
C THR A 52 -33.29 -37.01 -44.32
N GLY A 53 -34.08 -36.72 -43.29
CA GLY A 53 -33.71 -36.87 -41.88
C GLY A 53 -33.07 -35.62 -41.25
N GLN A 54 -32.70 -34.62 -42.04
CA GLN A 54 -32.21 -33.34 -41.51
C GLN A 54 -33.34 -32.55 -40.84
N VAL A 55 -33.05 -31.99 -39.67
CA VAL A 55 -33.96 -31.10 -38.95
C VAL A 55 -33.34 -29.71 -38.88
N PHE A 56 -34.15 -28.67 -39.09
CA PHE A 56 -33.74 -27.28 -38.97
C PHE A 56 -34.63 -26.59 -37.94
N ALA A 57 -34.05 -25.75 -37.07
CA ALA A 57 -34.82 -24.86 -36.21
C ALA A 57 -34.99 -23.53 -36.94
N LEU A 58 -36.23 -23.24 -37.35
CA LEU A 58 -36.52 -22.09 -38.19
C LEU A 58 -36.47 -20.78 -37.40
N GLY A 59 -36.13 -19.70 -38.09
CA GLY A 59 -36.19 -18.35 -37.55
C GLY A 59 -37.59 -17.73 -37.67
N THR A 60 -37.67 -16.43 -37.43
CA THR A 60 -38.93 -15.69 -37.37
C THR A 60 -39.51 -15.33 -38.74
N ALA A 61 -38.74 -15.48 -39.83
CA ALA A 61 -39.15 -15.05 -41.17
C ALA A 61 -38.73 -16.07 -42.24
N PRO A 62 -39.20 -17.33 -42.16
CA PRO A 62 -38.83 -18.34 -43.12
C PRO A 62 -39.41 -18.07 -44.51
N THR A 63 -38.72 -18.54 -45.53
CA THR A 63 -38.98 -18.29 -46.96
C THR A 63 -39.08 -19.60 -47.74
N GLY A 64 -39.50 -19.52 -49.01
CA GLY A 64 -39.63 -20.69 -49.88
C GLY A 64 -40.58 -21.74 -49.29
N ASP A 65 -40.16 -23.00 -49.30
CA ASP A 65 -40.94 -24.13 -48.74
C ASP A 65 -41.23 -24.01 -47.24
N TRP A 66 -40.50 -23.14 -46.53
CA TRP A 66 -40.67 -22.90 -45.10
C TRP A 66 -41.58 -21.70 -44.80
N ALA A 67 -42.07 -20.98 -45.82
CA ALA A 67 -42.90 -19.79 -45.62
C ALA A 67 -44.13 -20.07 -44.75
N GLY A 68 -44.36 -19.19 -43.76
CA GLY A 68 -45.46 -19.32 -42.80
C GLY A 68 -45.19 -20.26 -41.62
N GLN A 69 -44.01 -20.87 -41.53
CA GLN A 69 -43.62 -21.81 -40.47
C GLN A 69 -42.61 -21.19 -39.49
N ALA A 70 -42.81 -19.93 -39.13
CA ALA A 70 -41.91 -19.22 -38.20
C ALA A 70 -41.76 -19.99 -36.89
N ASP A 71 -40.54 -20.04 -36.36
CA ASP A 71 -40.20 -20.67 -35.08
C ASP A 71 -40.44 -22.20 -34.99
N MET A 72 -40.79 -22.86 -36.10
CA MET A 72 -41.03 -24.30 -36.16
C MET A 72 -39.72 -25.10 -36.28
N LEU A 73 -39.77 -26.37 -35.92
CA LEU A 73 -38.79 -27.36 -36.38
C LEU A 73 -39.23 -27.90 -37.73
N ALA A 74 -38.33 -27.88 -38.72
CA ALA A 74 -38.56 -28.40 -40.07
C ALA A 74 -37.74 -29.68 -40.28
N LEU A 75 -38.41 -30.84 -40.35
CA LEU A 75 -37.82 -32.12 -40.71
C LEU A 75 -37.95 -32.34 -42.22
N ARG A 76 -36.84 -32.65 -42.89
CA ARG A 76 -36.85 -33.07 -44.29
C ARG A 76 -37.25 -34.54 -44.40
N GLU A 77 -38.37 -34.80 -45.06
CA GLU A 77 -38.83 -36.14 -45.46
C GLU A 77 -38.58 -36.35 -46.97
N ASP A 78 -38.82 -37.56 -47.49
CA ASP A 78 -38.50 -37.93 -48.88
C ASP A 78 -39.06 -36.97 -49.94
N THR A 79 -40.30 -36.50 -49.75
CA THR A 79 -41.00 -35.66 -50.74
C THR A 79 -41.40 -34.28 -50.21
N GLY A 80 -41.03 -33.91 -48.98
CA GLY A 80 -41.55 -32.69 -48.36
C GLY A 80 -40.94 -32.32 -47.02
N TRP A 81 -41.56 -31.35 -46.35
CA TRP A 81 -41.18 -30.88 -45.02
C TRP A 81 -42.27 -31.17 -44.02
N THR A 82 -41.90 -31.70 -42.87
CA THR A 82 -42.79 -31.83 -41.71
C THR A 82 -42.42 -30.75 -40.70
N PHE A 83 -43.42 -29.98 -40.27
CA PHE A 83 -43.22 -28.90 -39.31
C PHE A 83 -43.80 -29.26 -37.96
N SER A 84 -43.07 -28.93 -36.89
CA SER A 84 -43.55 -29.11 -35.51
C SER A 84 -43.17 -27.92 -34.66
N ALA A 85 -44.14 -27.41 -33.89
CA ALA A 85 -43.89 -26.33 -32.95
C ALA A 85 -43.05 -26.84 -31.77
N PRO A 86 -41.92 -26.20 -31.45
CA PRO A 86 -41.19 -26.50 -30.23
C PRO A 86 -41.97 -26.09 -28.98
N GLN A 87 -41.91 -26.91 -27.92
CA GLN A 87 -42.49 -26.57 -26.62
C GLN A 87 -41.42 -26.09 -25.65
N PRO A 88 -41.75 -25.16 -24.72
CA PRO A 88 -40.80 -24.69 -23.71
C PRO A 88 -40.11 -25.85 -22.98
N GLY A 89 -38.79 -25.80 -22.87
CA GLY A 89 -37.97 -26.84 -22.25
C GLY A 89 -37.44 -27.91 -23.22
N TRP A 90 -37.89 -27.94 -24.47
CA TRP A 90 -37.26 -28.81 -25.48
C TRP A 90 -35.81 -28.40 -25.68
N SER A 91 -34.92 -29.39 -25.79
CA SER A 91 -33.50 -29.18 -26.05
C SER A 91 -33.10 -29.69 -27.42
N ALA A 92 -32.29 -28.94 -28.14
CA ALA A 92 -31.70 -29.32 -29.41
C ALA A 92 -30.19 -29.12 -29.37
N THR A 93 -29.44 -30.02 -30.01
CA THR A 93 -28.00 -29.87 -30.19
C THR A 93 -27.73 -29.48 -31.65
N LEU A 94 -26.82 -28.54 -31.87
CA LEU A 94 -26.33 -28.26 -33.22
C LEU A 94 -25.51 -29.46 -33.72
N ALA A 95 -25.88 -30.01 -34.88
CA ALA A 95 -25.23 -31.19 -35.44
C ALA A 95 -23.71 -30.99 -35.58
N GLY A 96 -22.94 -31.90 -34.99
CA GLY A 96 -21.47 -31.84 -35.00
C GLY A 96 -20.83 -30.85 -34.01
N SER A 97 -21.62 -30.20 -33.13
CA SER A 97 -21.16 -29.26 -32.12
C SER A 97 -21.58 -29.70 -30.70
N ALA A 98 -20.90 -29.19 -29.68
CA ALA A 98 -21.33 -29.32 -28.28
C ALA A 98 -22.37 -28.25 -27.88
N GLU A 99 -22.75 -27.38 -28.83
CA GLU A 99 -23.74 -26.33 -28.59
C GLU A 99 -25.14 -26.92 -28.43
N GLN A 100 -25.63 -26.88 -27.20
CA GLN A 100 -27.00 -27.22 -26.84
C GLN A 100 -27.80 -25.95 -26.59
N ARG A 101 -29.02 -25.90 -27.14
CA ARG A 101 -29.99 -24.84 -26.86
C ARG A 101 -31.28 -25.41 -26.30
N ILE A 102 -31.93 -24.63 -25.45
CA ILE A 102 -33.28 -24.91 -24.94
C ILE A 102 -34.25 -23.90 -25.56
N TRP A 103 -35.41 -24.37 -26.00
CA TRP A 103 -36.52 -23.51 -26.38
C TRP A 103 -37.15 -22.89 -25.14
N ASP A 104 -37.14 -21.56 -25.03
CA ASP A 104 -37.71 -20.84 -23.88
C ASP A 104 -39.20 -20.48 -24.04
N GLY A 105 -39.81 -20.86 -25.18
CA GLY A 105 -41.15 -20.46 -25.59
C GLY A 105 -41.18 -19.38 -26.67
N THR A 106 -40.06 -18.72 -26.93
CA THR A 106 -39.91 -17.64 -27.91
C THR A 106 -38.69 -17.78 -28.81
N ALA A 107 -37.60 -18.38 -28.31
CA ALA A 107 -36.37 -18.59 -29.04
C ALA A 107 -35.56 -19.78 -28.49
N TRP A 108 -34.69 -20.33 -29.33
CA TRP A 108 -33.66 -21.28 -28.91
C TRP A 108 -32.49 -20.53 -28.25
N ARG A 109 -32.31 -20.71 -26.93
CA ARG A 109 -31.23 -20.07 -26.16
C ARG A 109 -30.15 -21.06 -25.74
N ILE A 110 -28.90 -20.61 -25.73
CA ILE A 110 -27.77 -21.40 -25.22
C ILE A 110 -28.02 -21.78 -23.77
N VAL A 111 -27.77 -23.06 -23.45
CA VAL A 111 -27.80 -23.53 -22.07
C VAL A 111 -26.55 -23.02 -21.35
N ALA A 112 -26.68 -21.92 -20.63
CA ALA A 112 -25.63 -21.44 -19.72
C ALA A 112 -25.70 -22.23 -18.41
N GLY A 113 -24.54 -22.68 -17.91
CA GLY A 113 -24.45 -23.27 -16.57
C GLY A 113 -24.82 -22.26 -15.47
N GLN A 114 -25.21 -22.76 -14.30
CA GLN A 114 -25.44 -21.91 -13.12
C GLN A 114 -24.11 -21.24 -12.72
N SER A 115 -24.03 -19.92 -12.84
CA SER A 115 -22.84 -19.13 -12.48
C SER A 115 -22.97 -18.42 -11.13
N GLN A 116 -24.13 -18.54 -10.49
CA GLN A 116 -24.41 -17.97 -9.18
C GLN A 116 -24.24 -19.02 -8.08
N ASN A 117 -23.73 -18.60 -6.92
CA ASN A 117 -23.52 -19.44 -5.74
C ASN A 117 -22.66 -20.69 -6.03
N LEU A 118 -21.63 -20.52 -6.87
CA LEU A 118 -20.63 -21.56 -7.10
C LEU A 118 -19.87 -21.85 -5.80
N ASP A 119 -19.61 -23.13 -5.53
CA ASP A 119 -18.73 -23.54 -4.42
C ASP A 119 -17.30 -23.03 -4.63
N GLY A 120 -16.85 -22.98 -5.90
CA GLY A 120 -15.62 -22.34 -6.33
C GLY A 120 -15.50 -22.24 -7.86
N LEU A 121 -14.60 -21.38 -8.32
CA LEU A 121 -14.27 -21.15 -9.72
C LEU A 121 -12.74 -21.14 -9.88
N GLY A 122 -12.23 -22.13 -10.60
CA GLY A 122 -10.82 -22.28 -10.94
C GLY A 122 -10.55 -21.97 -12.41
N VAL A 123 -9.57 -21.12 -12.70
CA VAL A 123 -9.07 -20.85 -14.06
C VAL A 123 -7.63 -21.36 -14.15
N ASN A 124 -7.42 -22.42 -14.93
CA ASN A 124 -6.14 -23.15 -15.06
C ASN A 124 -5.56 -23.69 -13.73
N THR A 125 -6.37 -23.72 -12.67
CA THR A 125 -6.06 -24.31 -11.36
C THR A 125 -7.37 -24.71 -10.68
N SER A 126 -7.31 -25.50 -9.61
CA SER A 126 -8.49 -25.81 -8.80
C SER A 126 -8.73 -24.72 -7.76
N SER A 127 -9.99 -24.36 -7.54
CA SER A 127 -10.40 -23.60 -6.36
C SER A 127 -10.46 -24.51 -5.13
N ASP A 128 -10.43 -23.91 -3.95
CA ASP A 128 -10.59 -24.62 -2.67
C ASP A 128 -11.54 -23.86 -1.73
N ALA A 129 -11.78 -24.38 -0.52
CA ALA A 129 -12.71 -23.78 0.45
C ALA A 129 -12.29 -22.38 0.93
N THR A 130 -11.00 -22.05 0.84
CA THR A 130 -10.39 -20.75 1.17
C THR A 130 -10.32 -19.87 -0.08
N ASN A 131 -9.71 -20.37 -1.17
CA ASN A 131 -9.54 -19.68 -2.44
C ASN A 131 -10.67 -20.07 -3.40
N ARG A 132 -11.88 -19.59 -3.12
CA ARG A 132 -13.07 -19.90 -3.95
C ARG A 132 -12.99 -19.33 -5.36
N LEU A 133 -12.21 -18.28 -5.57
CA LEU A 133 -11.77 -17.85 -6.91
C LEU A 133 -10.27 -18.09 -6.99
N ALA A 134 -9.83 -19.01 -7.83
CA ALA A 134 -8.42 -19.35 -8.01
C ALA A 134 -8.04 -19.21 -9.48
N VAL A 135 -6.98 -18.44 -9.76
CA VAL A 135 -6.53 -18.15 -11.13
C VAL A 135 -5.04 -18.43 -11.23
N SER A 136 -4.67 -19.34 -12.13
CA SER A 136 -3.28 -19.61 -12.50
C SER A 136 -3.04 -19.15 -13.94
N ALA A 137 -2.72 -17.87 -14.11
CA ALA A 137 -2.53 -17.25 -15.42
C ALA A 137 -1.48 -16.13 -15.34
N PRO A 138 -0.89 -15.70 -16.47
CA PRO A 138 0.01 -14.56 -16.51
C PRO A 138 -0.61 -13.24 -16.02
N ALA A 139 -1.94 -13.06 -16.16
CA ALA A 139 -2.66 -11.87 -15.72
C ALA A 139 -4.13 -12.17 -15.39
N THR A 140 -4.73 -11.32 -14.54
CA THR A 140 -6.18 -11.22 -14.34
C THR A 140 -6.62 -9.81 -14.70
N LEU A 141 -7.51 -9.66 -15.69
CA LEU A 141 -8.07 -8.37 -16.09
C LEU A 141 -9.46 -8.20 -15.49
N LEU A 142 -9.62 -7.16 -14.67
CA LEU A 142 -10.92 -6.68 -14.19
C LEU A 142 -11.16 -5.30 -14.80
N THR A 143 -12.17 -5.19 -15.67
CA THR A 143 -12.41 -3.98 -16.46
C THR A 143 -13.82 -3.41 -16.22
N HIS A 144 -14.00 -2.14 -16.60
CA HIS A 144 -15.26 -1.42 -16.49
C HIS A 144 -16.17 -1.67 -17.71
N GLU A 145 -17.46 -1.36 -17.55
CA GLU A 145 -18.47 -1.39 -18.62
C GLU A 145 -18.79 0.05 -19.06
N GLY A 146 -17.75 0.81 -19.41
CA GLY A 146 -17.87 2.21 -19.86
C GLY A 146 -17.84 3.30 -18.79
N ALA A 147 -17.90 2.98 -17.49
CA ALA A 147 -17.77 3.95 -16.38
C ALA A 147 -16.81 3.47 -15.28
N ASP A 148 -17.24 3.45 -14.01
CA ASP A 148 -16.44 3.03 -12.86
C ASP A 148 -16.30 1.50 -12.75
N HIS A 149 -15.19 1.03 -12.17
CA HIS A 149 -15.01 -0.33 -11.68
C HIS A 149 -14.59 -0.31 -10.20
N ARG A 150 -15.10 -1.23 -9.37
CA ARG A 150 -14.78 -1.31 -7.94
C ARG A 150 -14.51 -2.74 -7.51
N LEU A 151 -13.36 -2.96 -6.88
CA LEU A 151 -13.09 -4.15 -6.09
C LEU A 151 -13.40 -3.85 -4.63
N ILE A 152 -14.45 -4.49 -4.10
CA ILE A 152 -14.93 -4.25 -2.74
C ILE A 152 -14.49 -5.43 -1.86
N LEU A 153 -13.60 -5.16 -0.90
CA LEU A 153 -13.12 -6.12 0.09
C LEU A 153 -13.74 -5.74 1.44
N ASN A 154 -14.65 -6.58 1.95
CA ASN A 154 -15.33 -6.35 3.21
C ASN A 154 -14.81 -7.31 4.30
N LYS A 155 -14.75 -6.84 5.54
CA LYS A 155 -14.36 -7.62 6.71
C LYS A 155 -15.46 -7.56 7.78
N ALA A 156 -15.62 -8.64 8.54
CA ALA A 156 -16.71 -8.79 9.49
C ALA A 156 -16.67 -7.76 10.64
N GLY A 157 -15.47 -7.34 11.07
CA GLY A 157 -15.30 -6.41 12.18
C GLY A 157 -13.94 -5.73 12.21
N ALA A 158 -13.74 -4.83 13.17
CA ALA A 158 -12.55 -3.99 13.28
C ALA A 158 -11.24 -4.80 13.38
N GLY A 159 -11.24 -5.92 14.11
CA GLY A 159 -10.06 -6.78 14.29
C GLY A 159 -9.79 -7.77 13.14
N ASN A 160 -10.66 -7.86 12.14
CA ASN A 160 -10.45 -8.73 10.98
C ASN A 160 -9.61 -8.05 9.89
N THR A 161 -9.29 -8.82 8.85
CA THR A 161 -8.48 -8.38 7.72
C THR A 161 -9.31 -8.34 6.43
N ALA A 162 -9.19 -7.23 5.69
CA ALA A 162 -9.55 -7.13 4.27
C ALA A 162 -8.38 -6.45 3.55
N SER A 163 -7.65 -7.21 2.74
CA SER A 163 -6.36 -6.79 2.20
C SER A 163 -6.04 -7.48 0.88
N VAL A 164 -4.99 -6.98 0.22
CA VAL A 164 -4.30 -7.63 -0.89
C VAL A 164 -2.93 -8.08 -0.38
N LEU A 165 -2.66 -9.37 -0.48
CA LEU A 165 -1.40 -10.00 -0.08
C LEU A 165 -0.54 -10.30 -1.31
N PHE A 166 0.72 -9.87 -1.27
CA PHE A 166 1.73 -10.11 -2.30
C PHE A 166 2.69 -11.20 -1.84
N GLN A 167 2.88 -12.23 -2.67
CA GLN A 167 3.63 -13.43 -2.32
C GLN A 167 4.68 -13.82 -3.37
N SER A 168 5.73 -14.53 -2.95
CA SER A 168 6.62 -15.28 -3.83
C SER A 168 6.88 -16.66 -3.24
N GLY A 169 6.76 -17.72 -4.05
CA GLY A 169 6.93 -19.11 -3.57
C GLY A 169 6.04 -19.46 -2.37
N TRP A 170 4.79 -18.98 -2.35
CA TRP A 170 3.83 -19.15 -1.24
C TRP A 170 4.19 -18.42 0.08
N SER A 171 5.25 -17.60 0.09
CA SER A 171 5.62 -16.76 1.22
C SER A 171 5.11 -15.33 1.04
N GLY A 172 4.47 -14.77 2.07
CA GLY A 172 4.00 -13.38 2.07
C GLY A 172 5.15 -12.37 2.23
N HIS A 173 5.13 -11.31 1.42
CA HIS A 173 6.18 -10.28 1.45
C HIS A 173 5.64 -8.87 1.68
N ALA A 174 4.44 -8.58 1.19
CA ALA A 174 3.78 -7.32 1.45
C ALA A 174 2.27 -7.53 1.54
N GLU A 175 1.59 -6.72 2.34
CA GLU A 175 0.15 -6.74 2.50
C GLU A 175 -0.35 -5.30 2.62
N MET A 176 -1.39 -4.94 1.87
CA MET A 176 -2.02 -3.62 1.96
C MET A 176 -3.53 -3.73 2.14
N GLY A 177 -4.09 -2.88 3.00
CA GLY A 177 -5.52 -2.85 3.28
C GLY A 177 -5.83 -2.62 4.75
N LEU A 178 -7.00 -3.10 5.18
CA LEU A 178 -7.49 -2.98 6.54
C LEU A 178 -7.09 -4.24 7.33
N ALA A 179 -5.85 -4.30 7.80
CA ALA A 179 -5.25 -5.50 8.37
C ALA A 179 -5.24 -5.46 9.91
N GLY A 180 -6.30 -5.98 10.54
CA GLY A 180 -6.45 -6.01 12.01
C GLY A 180 -6.89 -4.69 12.64
N SER A 181 -7.28 -3.72 11.82
CA SER A 181 -7.87 -2.44 12.25
C SER A 181 -8.81 -1.88 11.17
N THR A 182 -9.39 -0.70 11.40
CA THR A 182 -10.16 0.06 10.38
C THR A 182 -9.33 1.11 9.64
N GLY A 183 -8.07 1.34 10.03
CA GLY A 183 -7.14 2.20 9.31
C GLY A 183 -6.51 1.48 8.12
N PHE A 184 -6.25 2.20 7.04
CA PHE A 184 -5.47 1.66 5.92
C PHE A 184 -4.02 1.47 6.37
N SER A 185 -3.42 0.32 6.01
CA SER A 185 -2.06 -0.02 6.41
C SER A 185 -1.30 -0.71 5.29
N VAL A 186 0.02 -0.58 5.32
CA VAL A 186 0.95 -1.38 4.52
C VAL A 186 1.90 -2.09 5.47
N LYS A 187 1.96 -3.42 5.35
CA LYS A 187 2.88 -4.28 6.10
C LYS A 187 3.81 -4.99 5.14
N VAL A 188 5.04 -5.25 5.57
CA VAL A 188 6.04 -6.01 4.83
C VAL A 188 6.63 -7.12 5.68
N SER A 189 7.06 -8.20 5.05
CA SER A 189 7.65 -9.34 5.73
C SER A 189 8.86 -9.88 4.95
N PRO A 190 10.00 -10.14 5.61
CA PRO A 190 11.12 -10.81 4.97
C PRO A 190 10.86 -12.31 4.73
N ASN A 191 9.89 -12.92 5.41
CA ASN A 191 9.77 -14.38 5.52
C ASN A 191 8.32 -14.92 5.57
N GLY A 192 7.30 -14.09 5.41
CA GLY A 192 5.89 -14.46 5.47
C GLY A 192 5.32 -14.70 6.87
N THR A 193 6.14 -14.61 7.93
CA THR A 193 5.73 -14.91 9.31
C THR A 193 5.90 -13.72 10.24
N THR A 194 7.01 -12.99 10.13
CA THR A 194 7.26 -11.76 10.89
C THR A 194 6.85 -10.56 10.05
N TRP A 195 5.89 -9.79 10.52
CA TRP A 195 5.34 -8.65 9.79
C TRP A 195 5.72 -7.33 10.46
N THR A 196 6.25 -6.40 9.66
CA THR A 196 6.55 -5.04 10.06
C THR A 196 5.53 -4.10 9.45
N GLN A 197 4.92 -3.25 10.27
CA GLN A 197 4.01 -2.21 9.81
C GLN A 197 4.80 -1.02 9.29
N ALA A 198 4.88 -0.89 7.96
CA ALA A 198 5.63 0.17 7.29
C ALA A 198 4.86 1.48 7.25
N LEU A 199 3.54 1.42 7.04
CA LEU A 199 2.66 2.59 6.93
C LEU A 199 1.31 2.33 7.59
N THR A 200 0.77 3.35 8.25
CA THR A 200 -0.64 3.41 8.66
C THR A 200 -1.24 4.77 8.42
N ILE A 201 -2.53 4.79 8.09
CA ILE A 201 -3.34 6.00 7.98
C ILE A 201 -4.41 5.93 9.05
N ASP A 202 -4.41 6.92 9.94
CA ASP A 202 -5.43 7.05 10.96
C ASP A 202 -6.78 7.39 10.30
N PRO A 203 -7.83 6.57 10.51
CA PRO A 203 -9.11 6.75 9.81
C PRO A 203 -9.93 7.96 10.32
N ALA A 204 -9.62 8.50 11.49
CA ALA A 204 -10.32 9.66 12.05
C ALA A 204 -9.68 10.99 11.63
N THR A 205 -8.37 11.01 11.47
CA THR A 205 -7.58 12.24 11.24
C THR A 205 -6.93 12.30 9.87
N GLY A 206 -6.81 11.19 9.16
CA GLY A 206 -6.07 11.09 7.89
C GLY A 206 -4.54 11.15 8.06
N ASN A 207 -4.04 11.17 9.30
CA ASN A 207 -2.60 11.26 9.55
C ASN A 207 -1.89 9.98 9.12
N VAL A 208 -0.82 10.15 8.33
CA VAL A 208 0.07 9.06 7.92
C VAL A 208 1.17 8.89 8.95
N ALA A 209 1.35 7.67 9.44
CA ALA A 209 2.48 7.29 10.27
C ALA A 209 3.36 6.26 9.54
N ALA A 210 4.67 6.38 9.73
CA ALA A 210 5.68 5.42 9.29
C ALA A 210 6.37 4.82 10.54
N PRO A 211 5.78 3.81 11.19
CA PRO A 211 6.27 3.29 12.48
C PRO A 211 7.68 2.71 12.41
N ALA A 212 8.07 2.20 11.25
CA ALA A 212 9.41 1.68 10.98
C ALA A 212 10.44 2.78 10.63
N GLY A 213 10.03 4.06 10.67
CA GLY A 213 10.85 5.19 10.25
C GLY A 213 10.71 5.51 8.75
N LEU A 214 11.30 6.65 8.35
CA LEU A 214 11.34 7.11 6.97
C LEU A 214 12.79 7.38 6.58
N THR A 215 13.19 6.84 5.42
CA THR A 215 14.51 7.07 4.83
C THR A 215 14.34 7.84 3.53
N VAL A 216 15.01 8.99 3.40
CA VAL A 216 15.03 9.83 2.20
C VAL A 216 16.45 9.84 1.65
N SER A 217 16.62 9.42 0.39
CA SER A 217 17.95 9.30 -0.26
C SER A 217 18.95 8.44 0.55
N GLY A 218 18.47 7.37 1.19
CA GLY A 218 19.29 6.48 2.03
C GLY A 218 19.63 7.01 3.43
N LYS A 219 19.06 8.15 3.85
CA LYS A 219 19.27 8.75 5.17
C LYS A 219 17.97 8.85 5.97
N THR A 220 18.02 8.65 7.28
CA THR A 220 16.87 8.81 8.17
C THR A 220 16.34 10.24 8.10
N ALA A 221 15.03 10.42 7.95
CA ALA A 221 14.40 11.72 7.97
C ALA A 221 14.40 12.31 9.39
N TYR A 222 14.70 13.60 9.51
CA TYR A 222 14.51 14.31 10.76
C TYR A 222 13.04 14.72 10.93
N HIS A 223 12.54 14.56 12.15
CA HIS A 223 11.23 14.98 12.59
C HIS A 223 11.31 15.40 14.06
N ARG A 224 10.24 15.99 14.59
CA ARG A 224 10.22 16.50 15.99
C ARG A 224 10.64 15.49 17.07
N GLY A 225 10.55 14.19 16.78
CA GLY A 225 10.89 13.11 17.72
C GLY A 225 12.37 12.72 17.74
N ASN A 226 13.16 13.14 16.74
CA ASN A 226 14.60 12.84 16.67
C ASN A 226 15.47 14.09 16.42
N LEU A 227 14.91 15.31 16.53
CA LEU A 227 15.67 16.55 16.46
C LEU A 227 16.68 16.70 17.61
N LEU A 228 16.29 16.25 18.81
CA LEU A 228 17.11 16.31 20.02
C LEU A 228 17.65 14.91 20.37
N GLY A 229 18.94 14.82 20.68
CA GLY A 229 19.61 13.58 21.05
C GLY A 229 21.13 13.70 20.93
N GLY A 230 21.84 12.57 21.00
CA GLY A 230 23.28 12.56 20.76
C GLY A 230 23.59 12.98 19.33
N VAL A 231 24.40 14.02 19.16
CA VAL A 231 24.86 14.49 17.86
C VAL A 231 26.10 13.67 17.48
N ALA A 232 26.12 13.14 16.26
CA ALA A 232 27.23 12.36 15.74
C ALA A 232 27.39 12.61 14.24
N GLN A 233 28.59 12.40 13.72
CA GLN A 233 28.91 12.54 12.30
C GLN A 233 29.89 11.48 11.83
N THR A 234 29.88 11.22 10.53
CA THR A 234 30.95 10.47 9.84
C THR A 234 31.28 11.16 8.52
N GLY A 235 32.56 11.49 8.28
CA GLY A 235 32.99 12.15 7.04
C GLY A 235 32.29 13.48 6.75
N GLY A 236 31.95 14.25 7.78
CA GLY A 236 31.21 15.52 7.69
C GLY A 236 29.70 15.36 7.51
N GLN A 237 29.17 14.13 7.57
CA GLN A 237 27.74 13.85 7.43
C GLN A 237 27.11 13.53 8.79
N PRO A 238 26.03 14.23 9.20
CA PRO A 238 25.31 13.89 10.42
C PRO A 238 24.75 12.46 10.40
N THR A 239 25.02 11.70 11.47
CA THR A 239 24.50 10.34 11.69
C THR A 239 23.65 10.22 12.96
N GLY A 240 23.67 11.24 13.82
CA GLY A 240 22.89 11.31 15.06
C GLY A 240 21.72 12.29 14.98
N ALA A 241 21.39 12.93 16.11
CA ALA A 241 20.40 14.01 16.17
C ALA A 241 20.94 15.33 15.60
N VAL A 242 20.07 16.35 15.50
CA VAL A 242 20.47 17.69 15.02
C VAL A 242 21.08 18.53 16.14
N ILE A 243 20.54 18.43 17.36
CA ILE A 243 20.97 19.21 18.52
C ILE A 243 21.14 18.31 19.73
N GLU A 244 22.29 18.43 20.39
CA GLU A 244 22.58 17.84 21.69
C GLU A 244 22.73 18.94 22.73
N ARG A 245 22.24 18.69 23.94
CA ARG A 245 22.50 19.55 25.10
C ARG A 245 22.99 18.69 26.25
N GLY A 246 24.01 19.17 26.95
CA GLY A 246 24.49 18.54 28.17
C GLY A 246 24.93 19.57 29.20
N GLN A 247 25.03 19.14 30.45
CA GLN A 247 25.47 19.96 31.57
C GLN A 247 26.24 19.11 32.57
N ASN A 248 27.29 19.67 33.14
CA ASN A 248 28.04 19.10 34.24
C ASN A 248 28.49 20.22 35.20
N ALA A 249 29.36 19.90 36.17
CA ALA A 249 29.86 20.88 37.15
C ALA A 249 30.64 22.05 36.50
N ASN A 250 31.15 21.87 35.28
CA ASN A 250 31.96 22.85 34.57
C ASN A 250 31.12 23.78 33.67
N GLY A 251 29.80 23.56 33.57
CA GLY A 251 28.89 24.39 32.77
C GLY A 251 27.96 23.57 31.89
N ALA A 252 27.41 24.21 30.87
CA ALA A 252 26.52 23.59 29.89
C ALA A 252 27.11 23.69 28.49
N TYR A 253 26.80 22.71 27.64
CA TYR A 253 27.16 22.73 26.23
C TYR A 253 25.96 22.46 25.32
N VAL A 254 26.05 22.96 24.09
CA VAL A 254 25.17 22.63 22.97
C VAL A 254 26.03 22.18 21.80
N ARG A 255 25.72 21.03 21.20
CA ARG A 255 26.31 20.60 19.92
C ARG A 255 25.26 20.65 18.83
N PHE A 256 25.69 21.06 17.65
CA PHE A 256 24.89 21.08 16.43
C PHE A 256 25.49 20.13 15.40
N ALA A 257 24.62 19.49 14.61
CA ALA A 257 25.02 18.55 13.57
C ALA A 257 25.93 19.15 12.48
N ASP A 258 25.94 20.47 12.33
CA ASP A 258 26.86 21.18 11.42
C ASP A 258 28.32 21.20 11.91
N GLY A 259 28.56 20.77 13.16
CA GLY A 259 29.86 20.76 13.83
C GLY A 259 30.06 21.86 14.85
N THR A 260 29.13 22.80 14.99
CA THR A 260 29.22 23.88 15.97
C THR A 260 29.02 23.33 17.38
N GLN A 261 29.92 23.70 18.31
CA GLN A 261 29.76 23.49 19.74
C GLN A 261 29.77 24.84 20.46
N ILE A 262 28.90 24.99 21.44
CA ILE A 262 28.81 26.17 22.30
C ILE A 262 28.91 25.70 23.73
N CYS A 263 29.93 26.15 24.45
CA CYS A 263 30.11 25.91 25.87
C CYS A 263 29.83 27.20 26.64
N SER A 264 29.13 27.10 27.76
CA SER A 264 28.79 28.23 28.61
C SER A 264 28.94 27.89 30.08
N LYS A 265 29.42 28.86 30.87
CA LYS A 265 29.55 28.73 32.32
C LYS A 265 29.19 30.05 32.98
N ASN A 266 28.35 29.99 34.00
CA ASN A 266 28.00 31.14 34.82
C ASN A 266 28.28 30.79 36.28
N PHE A 267 28.98 31.67 36.99
CA PHE A 267 29.27 31.47 38.42
C PHE A 267 29.38 32.80 39.15
N ALA A 268 29.32 32.76 40.48
CA ALA A 268 29.50 33.92 41.34
C ALA A 268 30.60 33.63 42.35
N LEU A 269 31.46 34.61 42.59
CA LEU A 269 32.47 34.59 43.62
C LEU A 269 32.08 35.59 44.71
N PHE A 270 32.05 35.13 45.95
CA PHE A 270 31.62 35.92 47.10
C PHE A 270 32.84 36.43 47.88
N GLY A 271 32.68 37.55 48.61
CA GLY A 271 33.72 38.10 49.47
C GLY A 271 35.00 38.49 48.72
N GLN A 272 34.89 38.92 47.46
CA GLN A 272 36.04 39.27 46.63
C GLN A 272 36.48 40.71 46.88
N ASP A 273 37.76 40.88 47.19
CA ASP A 273 38.38 42.20 47.27
C ASP A 273 38.95 42.63 45.91
N ILE A 274 38.86 43.92 45.64
CA ILE A 274 39.51 44.61 44.52
C ILE A 274 40.46 45.63 45.14
N ASN A 275 41.58 45.14 45.65
CA ASN A 275 42.53 45.91 46.46
C ASN A 275 43.99 45.69 46.07
N VAL A 276 44.25 44.91 45.02
CA VAL A 276 45.62 44.70 44.52
C VAL A 276 45.98 45.87 43.62
N ALA A 277 46.96 46.68 44.00
CA ALA A 277 47.43 47.81 43.19
C ALA A 277 47.82 47.35 41.77
N TYR A 278 47.35 48.07 40.75
CA TYR A 278 47.50 47.72 39.34
C TYR A 278 47.62 48.97 38.46
N GLY A 279 48.59 48.95 37.55
CA GLY A 279 48.84 50.03 36.59
C GLY A 279 49.46 51.30 37.20
N SER A 280 49.99 52.17 36.35
CA SER A 280 50.67 53.41 36.78
C SER A 280 49.71 54.54 37.19
N PHE A 281 48.39 54.34 37.05
CA PHE A 281 47.35 55.34 37.33
C PHE A 281 46.60 55.11 38.65
N GLY A 282 47.14 54.29 39.57
CA GLY A 282 46.57 54.10 40.91
C GLY A 282 45.26 53.28 40.94
N GLN A 283 45.08 52.32 40.03
CA GLN A 283 43.91 51.45 39.99
C GLN A 283 44.10 50.23 40.89
N TYR A 284 43.00 49.54 41.20
CA TYR A 284 43.00 48.29 41.96
C TYR A 284 42.34 47.18 41.14
N ARG A 285 42.88 45.97 41.22
CA ARG A 285 42.31 44.78 40.59
C ARG A 285 41.92 43.72 41.62
N SER A 286 41.04 42.80 41.21
CA SER A 286 40.72 41.58 41.96
C SER A 286 41.86 40.56 41.93
N ALA A 287 41.72 39.50 42.74
CA ALA A 287 42.40 38.23 42.48
C ALA A 287 41.94 37.62 41.13
N ASN A 288 42.63 36.58 40.65
CA ASN A 288 42.25 35.90 39.41
C ASN A 288 40.92 35.17 39.60
N LEU A 289 39.88 35.63 38.90
CA LEU A 289 38.53 35.10 39.00
C LEU A 289 38.35 33.74 38.31
N MET A 290 39.29 33.33 37.45
CA MET A 290 39.25 32.07 36.72
C MET A 290 40.01 30.92 37.41
N ALA A 291 40.63 31.17 38.56
CA ALA A 291 41.36 30.15 39.30
C ALA A 291 40.44 28.97 39.68
N GLY A 292 40.73 27.78 39.16
CA GLY A 292 39.91 26.57 39.34
C GLY A 292 38.56 26.58 38.60
N GLN A 293 38.30 27.58 37.75
CA GLN A 293 37.03 27.72 37.02
C GLN A 293 37.16 27.56 35.50
N ALA A 294 38.37 27.36 34.99
CA ALA A 294 38.67 27.41 33.56
C ALA A 294 38.15 26.21 32.74
N THR A 295 37.97 25.04 33.33
CA THR A 295 37.59 23.82 32.60
C THR A 295 36.26 23.96 31.86
N LEU A 296 36.22 23.54 30.60
CA LEU A 296 35.01 23.51 29.78
C LEU A 296 34.09 22.33 30.13
N PRO A 297 32.78 22.45 29.89
CA PRO A 297 31.84 21.34 30.06
C PRO A 297 31.94 20.26 28.96
N ALA A 298 32.51 20.58 27.81
CA ALA A 298 32.80 19.66 26.72
C ALA A 298 34.04 20.15 25.95
N GLU A 299 34.87 19.22 25.49
CA GLU A 299 36.08 19.49 24.72
C GLU A 299 35.73 19.89 23.27
N PHE A 300 36.46 20.84 22.71
CA PHE A 300 36.38 21.20 21.29
C PHE A 300 37.35 20.35 20.45
N ALA A 301 37.03 20.17 19.17
CA ALA A 301 37.96 19.63 18.18
C ALA A 301 38.90 20.72 17.66
N GLY A 302 40.13 20.33 17.33
CA GLY A 302 41.19 21.23 16.87
C GLY A 302 42.51 20.97 17.60
N VAL A 303 43.56 21.68 17.19
CA VAL A 303 44.89 21.62 17.83
C VAL A 303 45.38 22.98 18.31
N ALA A 304 44.68 24.08 17.97
CA ALA A 304 45.08 25.43 18.34
C ALA A 304 44.01 26.17 19.15
N ALA A 305 44.47 27.00 20.09
CA ALA A 305 43.63 27.91 20.88
C ALA A 305 42.79 28.89 20.02
N THR A 306 43.22 29.16 18.79
CA THR A 306 42.55 30.04 17.82
C THR A 306 41.30 29.42 17.19
N ASP A 307 41.11 28.12 17.35
CA ASP A 307 39.98 27.39 16.75
C ASP A 307 38.66 27.60 17.54
N VAL A 308 38.75 28.28 18.68
CA VAL A 308 37.63 28.55 19.58
C VAL A 308 37.55 30.04 19.91
N ALA A 309 36.38 30.64 19.70
CA ALA A 309 36.09 32.01 20.08
C ALA A 309 35.60 32.07 21.53
N TYR A 310 36.27 32.85 22.38
CA TYR A 310 35.91 33.02 23.78
C TYR A 310 35.33 34.41 24.07
N THR A 311 34.37 34.46 24.98
CA THR A 311 33.84 35.71 25.54
C THR A 311 33.67 35.53 27.04
N LEU A 312 34.34 36.39 27.82
CA LEU A 312 34.20 36.43 29.27
C LEU A 312 33.64 37.80 29.66
N MET A 313 32.70 37.78 30.58
CA MET A 313 32.11 38.98 31.19
C MET A 313 32.13 38.83 32.71
N ALA A 314 32.49 39.88 33.42
CA ALA A 314 32.35 39.97 34.86
C ALA A 314 31.65 41.27 35.24
N TYR A 315 30.77 41.22 36.23
CA TYR A 315 30.08 42.40 36.73
C TYR A 315 29.82 42.32 38.22
N ILE A 316 29.66 43.49 38.82
CA ILE A 316 29.28 43.71 40.21
C ILE A 316 27.96 44.47 40.19
N SER A 317 26.98 44.02 40.96
CA SER A 317 25.70 44.71 41.06
C SER A 317 25.92 46.15 41.55
N ASN A 318 25.30 47.12 40.87
CA ASN A 318 25.33 48.55 41.23
C ASN A 318 26.72 49.21 41.22
N TYR A 319 27.71 48.63 40.54
CA TYR A 319 29.05 49.23 40.43
C TYR A 319 29.60 49.12 39.00
N SER A 320 30.16 50.22 38.49
CA SER A 320 30.88 50.23 37.22
C SER A 320 32.33 49.82 37.44
N VAL A 321 32.78 48.81 36.72
CA VAL A 321 34.14 48.29 36.81
C VAL A 321 34.69 48.01 35.41
N GLY A 322 35.99 48.17 35.24
CA GLY A 322 36.73 47.72 34.06
C GLY A 322 37.00 46.21 34.12
N MET A 323 37.28 45.62 32.98
CA MET A 323 37.65 44.21 32.88
C MET A 323 39.03 44.06 32.24
N LEU A 324 39.80 43.10 32.74
CA LEU A 324 41.08 42.71 32.17
C LEU A 324 41.09 41.21 31.97
N ILE A 325 41.13 40.80 30.71
CA ILE A 325 41.21 39.39 30.31
C ILE A 325 42.66 39.14 29.90
N GLY A 326 43.26 38.06 30.42
CA GLY A 326 44.62 37.66 30.08
C GLY A 326 44.72 36.16 29.82
N GLY A 327 45.72 35.77 29.03
CA GLY A 327 45.89 34.38 28.59
C GLY A 327 44.94 33.98 27.45
N SER A 328 45.36 33.03 26.63
CA SER A 328 44.50 32.37 25.65
C SER A 328 43.73 31.23 26.33
N GLY A 329 42.48 31.00 25.92
CA GLY A 329 41.82 29.71 26.18
C GLY A 329 42.44 28.60 25.35
N ASP A 330 42.01 27.37 25.54
CA ASP A 330 42.36 26.20 24.74
C ASP A 330 41.13 25.28 24.57
N ILE A 331 41.25 24.24 23.75
CA ILE A 331 40.15 23.34 23.41
C ILE A 331 39.46 22.67 24.63
N ASN A 332 40.09 22.70 25.81
CA ASN A 332 39.61 22.13 27.07
C ASN A 332 39.28 23.19 28.13
N ASN A 333 39.73 24.43 27.96
CA ASN A 333 39.66 25.47 28.99
C ASN A 333 39.30 26.86 28.43
N PHE A 334 38.42 27.57 29.13
CA PHE A 334 38.30 29.03 29.02
C PHE A 334 39.66 29.70 29.35
N PRO A 335 39.89 30.95 28.86
CA PRO A 335 41.00 31.79 29.29
C PRO A 335 41.25 31.73 30.80
N SER A 336 42.49 31.43 31.17
CA SER A 336 42.86 31.11 32.56
C SER A 336 42.95 32.31 33.48
N THR A 337 42.88 33.54 32.96
CA THR A 337 42.90 34.75 33.79
C THR A 337 41.80 35.74 33.43
N LEU A 338 41.09 36.18 34.46
CA LEU A 338 40.15 37.29 34.41
C LEU A 338 40.27 38.11 35.68
N TYR A 339 40.34 39.42 35.51
CA TYR A 339 40.36 40.38 36.60
C TYR A 339 39.28 41.45 36.38
N VAL A 340 38.72 41.91 37.48
CA VAL A 340 37.91 43.13 37.52
C VAL A 340 38.78 44.25 38.07
N VAL A 341 38.70 45.43 37.46
CA VAL A 341 39.52 46.61 37.80
C VAL A 341 38.62 47.76 38.21
N SER A 342 38.99 48.47 39.26
CA SER A 342 38.27 49.62 39.81
C SER A 342 39.25 50.77 40.05
N PRO A 343 38.85 52.04 39.82
CA PRO A 343 39.68 53.20 40.16
C PRO A 343 39.83 53.39 41.68
N ILE A 344 39.00 52.72 42.49
CA ILE A 344 39.09 52.75 43.95
C ILE A 344 39.12 51.34 44.51
N ALA A 345 39.77 51.16 45.66
CA ALA A 345 39.78 49.88 46.35
C ALA A 345 38.36 49.54 46.82
N LEU A 346 37.94 48.30 46.59
CA LEU A 346 36.65 47.79 47.04
C LEU A 346 36.90 46.51 47.84
N THR A 347 36.09 46.27 48.86
CA THR A 347 36.16 45.05 49.68
C THR A 347 34.85 44.29 49.65
N GLU A 348 34.94 42.99 49.88
CA GLU A 348 33.80 42.10 50.13
C GLU A 348 32.71 42.16 49.04
N ARG A 349 33.11 42.18 47.77
CA ARG A 349 32.19 42.25 46.63
C ARG A 349 31.77 40.85 46.16
N THR A 350 30.52 40.75 45.69
CA THR A 350 30.08 39.62 44.87
C THR A 350 30.35 39.93 43.42
N ILE A 351 31.15 39.09 42.76
CA ILE A 351 31.47 39.22 41.34
C ILE A 351 30.80 38.07 40.58
N HIS A 352 29.94 38.41 39.63
CA HIS A 352 29.32 37.45 38.73
C HIS A 352 30.14 37.33 37.45
N VAL A 353 30.45 36.10 37.04
CA VAL A 353 31.20 35.80 35.81
C VAL A 353 30.33 34.99 34.86
N ARG A 354 30.34 35.38 33.58
CA ARG A 354 29.71 34.66 32.48
C ARG A 354 30.77 34.35 31.42
N CYS A 355 30.87 33.09 31.04
CA CYS A 355 31.81 32.60 30.04
C CYS A 355 31.03 31.96 28.89
N LEU A 356 31.46 32.23 27.66
CA LEU A 356 30.99 31.62 26.43
C LEU A 356 32.20 31.21 25.60
N ALA A 357 32.17 29.99 25.05
CA ALA A 357 33.14 29.49 24.10
C ALA A 357 32.40 28.88 22.91
N VAL A 358 32.81 29.21 21.69
CA VAL A 358 32.19 28.72 20.45
C VAL A 358 33.29 28.16 19.55
N GLY A 359 33.12 26.92 19.10
CA GLY A 359 34.11 26.22 18.29
C GLY A 359 33.52 25.00 17.60
N ARG A 360 34.37 24.07 17.17
CA ARG A 360 33.96 22.82 16.50
C ARG A 360 34.02 21.64 17.47
N TRP A 361 33.18 20.61 17.30
CA TRP A 361 33.31 19.35 18.06
C TRP A 361 33.84 18.18 17.21
N PHE A 362 34.04 18.39 15.90
CA PHE A 362 34.73 17.46 14.99
C PHE A 362 35.46 18.19 13.87
#